data_AF-A0A0E3RB21-F1
#
_entry.id   AF-A0A0E3RB21-F1
#
_cell.length_a   1.000
_cell.length_b   1.000
_cell.length_c   1.000
_cell.angle_alpha   90.00
_cell.angle_beta   90.00
_cell.angle_gamma   90.00
#
_symmetry.space_group_name_H-M   'P 1'
#
loop_
_entity.id
_entity.type
_entity.pdbx_description
1 polymer ?
#
loop_
_entity_poly.entity_id
_entity_poly.type
_entity_poly.pdbx_seq_one_letter_code
_entity_poly.pdbx_strand_id
1 'polypeptide(L)'
;MQGLNFGSNMKEKNKEEYAIEVNNVSKSFRIPHEKRVTVYDNLVGCVTGKSYSYEAFEALKDVSFNVKKGETFGIIGRNGSGKSTMLKILANVLTPDNGYVITKNKIAPFLELGVGFQPELTAVENVYLYGAIMGLKRAEMDTKIDYIFEFSELEKFKDTKLKNFSSGMYARLAFSTAISTDPDILLIDEALSVGDEAFQKKCAEWIENIKNKGRTIVFVSHDLNSVKNLCSRCLLLNDGKVSCMADTETVIAAYRKIMNTSEDEIETAHVPSNDETDILHIEEPAGMIGIPEQTETAEPIEVKNCMQHIENLQAVKVNETTEISYDNLLSSNVHIGEYTYGNPQIFIWTDRYHVHIGKFCSIDDNVKILVDGDHRLDWVSTFPFGHIIPSIRKNIDHHKGKGDVIIGNDVFIGYGSIVHSGVKIGDGAVVGAGSVVTEDVDNYEVVTGNPAKHVKYRFSEESIEKLMRIKWWDWDIEKISENIELFESQDINSFISKFIKGSG
;
A
#
# COMPACT_ATOMS: atom_id res chain seq x y z
N MET A 1 21.49 -0.69 -64.52
CA MET A 1 20.37 -0.03 -63.79
C MET A 1 20.39 -0.57 -62.37
N GLN A 2 21.21 0.00 -61.48
CA GLN A 2 20.87 1.11 -60.58
C GLN A 2 19.66 0.80 -59.70
N GLY A 3 19.94 0.25 -58.51
CA GLY A 3 19.10 0.39 -57.32
C GLY A 3 19.87 1.27 -56.35
N LEU A 4 19.32 2.46 -56.11
CA LEU A 4 19.93 3.57 -55.38
C LEU A 4 20.08 3.26 -53.88
N ASN A 5 21.30 3.45 -53.39
CA ASN A 5 21.62 3.68 -52.00
C ASN A 5 21.02 5.03 -51.57
N PHE A 6 20.11 5.02 -50.62
CA PHE A 6 19.84 6.18 -49.78
C PHE A 6 20.16 5.81 -48.33
N GLY A 7 21.39 6.08 -47.94
CA GLY A 7 21.69 6.32 -46.55
C GLY A 7 21.04 7.63 -46.12
N SER A 8 20.30 7.60 -45.02
CA SER A 8 20.07 8.78 -44.22
C SER A 8 20.55 8.49 -42.81
N ASN A 9 21.79 8.91 -42.56
CA ASN A 9 22.34 9.26 -41.26
C ASN A 9 21.29 10.05 -40.45
N MET A 10 20.52 9.39 -39.59
CA MET A 10 20.12 10.00 -38.35
C MET A 10 21.18 9.64 -37.32
N LYS A 11 21.98 10.63 -36.95
CA LYS A 11 22.90 10.58 -35.82
C LYS A 11 22.18 9.91 -34.65
N GLU A 12 22.63 8.73 -34.24
CA GLU A 12 22.39 8.20 -32.90
C GLU A 12 22.94 9.24 -31.92
N LYS A 13 22.10 10.16 -31.48
CA LYS A 13 22.32 10.84 -30.20
C LYS A 13 22.34 9.69 -29.19
N ASN A 14 23.48 9.46 -28.54
CA ASN A 14 23.60 8.62 -27.35
C ASN A 14 22.38 8.86 -26.46
N LYS A 15 21.40 7.95 -26.52
CA LYS A 15 20.19 8.04 -25.71
C LYS A 15 20.66 7.62 -24.32
N GLU A 16 20.80 8.57 -23.41
CA GLU A 16 21.23 8.28 -22.04
C GLU A 16 20.34 7.16 -21.48
N GLU A 17 20.95 6.03 -21.11
CA GLU A 17 20.22 4.87 -20.62
C GLU A 17 19.84 5.12 -19.14
N TYR A 18 18.59 5.50 -18.90
CA TYR A 18 18.06 5.65 -17.55
C TYR A 18 17.68 4.30 -16.95
N ALA A 19 18.15 4.06 -15.72
CA ALA A 19 17.75 2.92 -14.89
C ALA A 19 16.39 3.16 -14.23
N ILE A 20 16.07 4.42 -13.90
CA ILE A 20 14.80 4.82 -13.29
C ILE A 20 14.29 6.08 -14.00
N GLU A 21 13.02 6.08 -14.37
CA GLU A 21 12.32 7.23 -14.95
C GLU A 21 11.07 7.49 -14.11
N VAL A 22 10.96 8.68 -13.53
CA VAL A 22 9.83 9.14 -12.72
C VAL A 22 9.17 10.30 -13.44
N ASN A 23 7.87 10.18 -13.73
CA ASN A 23 7.14 11.18 -14.50
C ASN A 23 5.84 11.59 -13.78
N ASN A 24 5.76 12.87 -13.43
CA ASN A 24 4.59 13.54 -12.86
C ASN A 24 3.94 12.79 -11.69
N VAL A 25 4.76 12.22 -10.81
CA VAL A 25 4.29 11.43 -9.67
C VAL A 25 3.70 12.32 -8.59
N SER A 26 2.43 12.06 -8.26
CA SER A 26 1.72 12.69 -7.14
C SER A 26 1.16 11.64 -6.19
N LYS A 27 1.16 11.94 -4.89
CA LYS A 27 0.62 11.06 -3.85
C LYS A 27 0.03 11.85 -2.69
N SER A 28 -1.20 11.52 -2.33
CA SER A 28 -1.94 12.11 -1.22
C SER A 28 -2.40 11.06 -0.22
N PHE A 29 -2.48 11.45 1.05
CA PHE A 29 -3.02 10.65 2.14
C PHE A 29 -4.17 11.41 2.80
N ARG A 30 -5.19 10.71 3.28
CA ARG A 30 -6.26 11.32 4.08
C ARG A 30 -5.87 11.21 5.56
N ILE A 31 -5.63 12.34 6.22
CA ILE A 31 -5.35 12.42 7.65
C ILE A 31 -6.67 12.71 8.39
N PRO A 32 -7.16 11.79 9.23
CA PRO A 32 -8.31 12.09 10.09
C PRO A 32 -7.88 13.00 11.23
N HIS A 33 -8.58 14.12 11.45
CA HIS A 33 -8.46 14.90 12.67
C HIS A 33 -9.29 14.24 13.79
N GLU A 34 -8.65 14.03 14.93
CA GLU A 34 -9.12 13.33 16.14
C GLU A 34 -9.08 11.79 16.09
N LYS A 35 -8.19 11.21 16.92
CA LYS A 35 -8.41 9.89 17.51
C LYS A 35 -9.48 10.06 18.60
N ARG A 36 -10.71 9.62 18.35
CA ARG A 36 -11.68 9.33 19.42
C ARG A 36 -11.98 7.85 19.42
N VAL A 37 -11.83 7.23 20.58
CA VAL A 37 -11.84 5.77 20.78
C VAL A 37 -13.25 5.27 21.15
N THR A 38 -14.28 6.12 21.11
CA THR A 38 -15.58 5.79 21.70
C THR A 38 -16.79 6.33 20.94
N VAL A 39 -17.81 5.46 20.82
CA VAL A 39 -19.15 5.68 20.24
C VAL A 39 -19.84 6.96 20.72
N TYR A 40 -19.55 7.39 21.96
CA TYR A 40 -20.14 8.57 22.59
C TYR A 40 -19.78 9.88 21.88
N ASP A 41 -18.59 9.97 21.30
CA ASP A 41 -18.13 11.19 20.66
C ASP A 41 -18.75 11.42 19.28
N ASN A 42 -19.09 10.34 18.57
CA ASN A 42 -19.79 10.41 17.28
C ASN A 42 -21.24 10.89 17.43
N LEU A 43 -21.91 10.52 18.52
CA LEU A 43 -23.25 11.02 18.83
C LEU A 43 -23.28 12.53 19.09
N VAL A 44 -22.25 13.07 19.76
CA VAL A 44 -22.15 14.51 20.05
C VAL A 44 -21.82 15.32 18.78
N GLY A 45 -20.98 14.79 17.88
CA GLY A 45 -20.68 15.42 16.59
C GLY A 45 -21.92 15.61 15.70
N CYS A 46 -22.77 14.58 15.61
CA CYS A 46 -24.03 14.61 14.86
C CYS A 46 -25.07 15.60 15.41
N VAL A 47 -25.11 15.82 16.73
CA VAL A 47 -26.05 16.75 17.37
C VAL A 47 -25.53 18.21 17.32
N THR A 48 -24.22 18.41 17.19
CA THR A 48 -23.61 19.76 17.22
C THR A 48 -23.25 20.32 15.82
N GLY A 49 -23.48 19.56 14.75
CA GLY A 49 -23.27 20.03 13.38
C GLY A 49 -21.80 20.27 13.01
N LYS A 50 -20.85 19.72 13.78
CA LYS A 50 -19.43 19.81 13.46
C LYS A 50 -19.10 18.80 12.35
N SER A 51 -18.80 19.28 11.15
CA SER A 51 -18.37 18.42 10.04
C SER A 51 -17.04 17.75 10.38
N TYR A 52 -16.98 16.43 10.24
CA TYR A 52 -15.72 15.69 10.23
C TYR A 52 -14.86 16.20 9.06
N SER A 53 -13.81 16.94 9.36
CA SER A 53 -12.84 17.40 8.36
C SER A 53 -11.71 16.38 8.27
N TYR A 54 -11.56 15.74 7.11
CA TYR A 54 -10.32 15.06 6.75
C TYR A 54 -9.38 16.10 6.14
N GLU A 55 -8.13 16.11 6.57
CA GLU A 55 -7.10 16.87 5.89
C GLU A 55 -6.47 15.98 4.81
N ALA A 56 -6.54 16.44 3.56
CA ALA A 56 -5.78 15.82 2.49
C ALA A 56 -4.32 16.26 2.61
N PHE A 57 -3.44 15.33 2.99
CA PHE A 57 -2.01 15.53 3.03
C PHE A 57 -1.37 15.09 1.71
N GLU A 58 -1.01 16.04 0.87
CA GLU A 58 -0.28 15.80 -0.37
C GLU A 58 1.21 15.57 -0.09
N ALA A 59 1.61 14.30 0.03
CA ALA A 59 2.99 13.91 0.30
C ALA A 59 3.93 14.10 -0.91
N LEU A 60 3.43 14.00 -2.14
CA LEU A 60 4.18 14.23 -3.38
C LEU A 60 3.31 14.97 -4.40
N LYS A 61 3.91 15.91 -5.12
CA LYS A 61 3.22 16.83 -6.05
C LYS A 61 4.02 16.97 -7.34
N ASP A 62 3.57 16.30 -8.39
CA ASP A 62 4.08 16.34 -9.76
C ASP A 62 5.59 16.10 -9.89
N VAL A 63 6.11 15.15 -9.11
CA VAL A 63 7.55 14.87 -9.07
C VAL A 63 8.01 14.16 -10.35
N SER A 64 9.04 14.71 -10.99
CA SER A 64 9.65 14.13 -12.20
C SER A 64 11.18 14.17 -12.14
N PHE A 65 11.83 13.04 -12.38
CA PHE A 65 13.29 12.95 -12.50
C PHE A 65 13.71 11.62 -13.13
N ASN A 66 14.94 11.54 -13.62
CA ASN A 66 15.52 10.32 -14.15
C ASN A 66 16.83 10.00 -13.42
N VAL A 67 17.15 8.71 -13.28
CA VAL A 67 18.42 8.21 -12.72
C VAL A 67 19.15 7.41 -13.79
N LYS A 68 20.41 7.76 -14.06
CA LYS A 68 21.23 7.10 -15.07
C LYS A 68 21.69 5.72 -14.58
N LYS A 69 21.91 4.81 -15.52
CA LYS A 69 22.51 3.51 -15.21
C LYS A 69 23.92 3.69 -14.63
N GLY A 70 24.21 2.99 -13.53
CA GLY A 70 25.46 3.09 -12.78
C GLY A 70 25.65 4.37 -11.97
N GLU A 71 24.64 5.26 -11.92
CA GLU A 71 24.69 6.48 -11.12
C GLU A 71 24.38 6.19 -9.65
N THR A 72 25.08 6.88 -8.75
CA THR A 72 24.66 7.03 -7.35
C THR A 72 23.94 8.37 -7.21
N PHE A 73 22.61 8.31 -7.07
CA PHE A 73 21.72 9.46 -7.07
C PHE A 73 21.12 9.70 -5.69
N GLY A 74 21.26 10.91 -5.17
CA GLY A 74 20.75 11.29 -3.85
C GLY A 74 19.34 11.89 -3.91
N ILE A 75 18.47 11.55 -2.95
CA ILE A 75 17.22 12.27 -2.67
C ILE A 75 17.31 12.82 -1.25
N ILE A 76 17.43 14.15 -1.15
CA ILE A 76 17.57 14.84 0.13
C ILE A 76 16.39 15.77 0.38
N GLY A 77 16.19 16.18 1.63
CA GLY A 77 15.10 17.06 2.04
C GLY A 77 14.80 16.94 3.52
N ARG A 78 13.99 17.86 4.05
CA ARG A 78 13.59 17.87 5.46
C ARG A 78 12.72 16.68 5.82
N ASN A 79 12.56 16.41 7.11
CA ASN A 79 11.54 15.48 7.57
C ASN A 79 10.16 15.96 7.11
N GLY A 80 9.31 15.03 6.66
CA GLY A 80 8.01 15.35 6.07
C GLY A 80 8.03 15.78 4.60
N SER A 81 9.19 15.95 3.95
CA SER A 81 9.22 16.44 2.56
C SER A 81 8.73 15.46 1.48
N GLY A 82 8.43 14.20 1.84
CA GLY A 82 7.97 13.16 0.92
C GLY A 82 9.01 12.10 0.54
N LYS A 83 10.22 12.14 1.11
CA LYS A 83 11.33 11.21 0.82
C LYS A 83 10.93 9.73 0.94
N SER A 84 10.41 9.33 2.10
CA SER A 84 10.00 7.94 2.34
C SER A 84 8.84 7.52 1.43
N THR A 85 7.93 8.44 1.11
CA THR A 85 6.85 8.19 0.15
C THR A 85 7.40 7.93 -1.25
N MET A 86 8.31 8.78 -1.73
CA MET A 86 8.98 8.60 -3.03
C MET A 86 9.72 7.26 -3.08
N LEU A 87 10.43 6.95 -2.01
CA LEU A 87 11.22 5.73 -1.88
C LEU A 87 10.34 4.46 -1.91
N LYS A 88 9.20 4.48 -1.21
CA LYS A 88 8.18 3.40 -1.28
C LYS A 88 7.56 3.26 -2.67
N ILE A 89 7.38 4.36 -3.41
CA ILE A 89 6.90 4.31 -4.80
C ILE A 89 7.97 3.71 -5.72
N LEU A 90 9.24 4.11 -5.59
CA LEU A 90 10.36 3.53 -6.34
C LEU A 90 10.53 2.04 -6.07
N ALA A 91 10.27 1.61 -4.84
CA ALA A 91 10.30 0.21 -4.43
C ALA A 91 9.07 -0.60 -4.87
N ASN A 92 8.10 0.04 -5.55
CA ASN A 92 6.81 -0.55 -5.93
C ASN A 92 5.98 -1.07 -4.73
N VAL A 93 6.19 -0.49 -3.54
CA VAL A 93 5.40 -0.76 -2.32
C VAL A 93 4.15 0.11 -2.29
N LEU A 94 4.24 1.34 -2.78
CA LEU A 94 3.11 2.26 -2.91
C LEU A 94 2.87 2.63 -4.37
N THR A 95 1.61 2.64 -4.79
CA THR A 95 1.22 3.13 -6.12
C THR A 95 0.97 4.64 -6.07
N PRO A 96 1.48 5.41 -7.05
CA PRO A 96 1.18 6.84 -7.14
C PRO A 96 -0.31 7.07 -7.49
N ASP A 97 -0.86 8.22 -7.12
CA ASP A 97 -2.24 8.59 -7.48
C ASP A 97 -2.31 9.13 -8.91
N ASN A 98 -1.24 9.81 -9.35
CA ASN A 98 -1.05 10.29 -10.72
C ASN A 98 0.41 10.08 -11.15
N GLY A 99 0.65 10.03 -12.47
CA GLY A 99 1.99 9.81 -13.03
C GLY A 99 2.43 8.34 -13.00
N TYR A 100 3.71 8.11 -13.27
CA TYR A 100 4.25 6.75 -13.33
C TYR A 100 5.74 6.69 -12.99
N VAL A 101 6.19 5.49 -12.63
CA VAL A 101 7.60 5.13 -12.44
C VAL A 101 7.95 3.94 -13.33
N ILE A 102 9.03 4.05 -14.10
CA ILE A 102 9.60 2.96 -14.89
C ILE A 102 10.97 2.63 -14.32
N THR A 103 11.17 1.38 -13.95
CA THR A 103 12.44 0.86 -13.43
C THR A 103 12.93 -0.25 -14.33
N LYS A 104 14.17 -0.15 -14.81
CA LYS A 104 14.79 -1.16 -15.67
C LYS A 104 15.64 -2.08 -14.81
N ASN A 105 15.29 -3.37 -14.80
CA ASN A 105 15.94 -4.46 -14.07
C ASN A 105 15.55 -4.58 -12.58
N LYS A 106 16.20 -5.48 -11.83
CA LYS A 106 15.80 -5.85 -10.46
C LYS A 106 16.16 -4.74 -9.47
N ILE A 107 15.17 -4.32 -8.69
CA ILE A 107 15.35 -3.39 -7.57
C ILE A 107 15.42 -4.19 -6.27
N ALA A 108 16.40 -3.89 -5.43
CA ALA A 108 16.35 -4.27 -4.03
C ALA A 108 16.12 -3.02 -3.17
N PRO A 109 14.95 -2.89 -2.53
CA PRO A 109 14.72 -1.87 -1.52
C PRO A 109 15.36 -2.27 -0.20
N PHE A 110 16.33 -1.49 0.28
CA PHE A 110 16.90 -1.58 1.63
C PHE A 110 16.08 -0.70 2.58
N LEU A 111 14.77 -0.79 2.40
CA LEU A 111 13.74 -0.09 3.15
C LEU A 111 13.15 -1.13 4.07
N GLU A 112 13.06 -0.83 5.36
CA GLU A 112 12.38 -1.71 6.30
C GLU A 112 12.96 -3.15 6.24
N LEU A 113 14.30 -3.26 6.36
CA LEU A 113 15.02 -4.53 6.27
C LEU A 113 14.36 -5.63 7.11
N GLY A 114 14.08 -6.77 6.45
CA GLY A 114 13.41 -7.91 7.07
C GLY A 114 11.89 -7.89 6.95
N VAL A 115 11.27 -6.90 6.29
CA VAL A 115 9.86 -7.03 5.89
C VAL A 115 9.66 -8.32 5.10
N GLY A 116 8.69 -9.14 5.53
CA GLY A 116 8.45 -10.48 4.99
C GLY A 116 9.11 -11.62 5.79
N PHE A 117 10.01 -11.32 6.73
CA PHE A 117 10.47 -12.32 7.69
C PHE A 117 9.35 -12.75 8.65
N GLN A 118 9.32 -14.04 8.93
CA GLN A 118 8.37 -14.71 9.81
C GLN A 118 9.07 -15.12 11.11
N PRO A 119 8.67 -14.55 12.27
CA PRO A 119 9.32 -14.80 13.56
C PRO A 119 9.33 -16.27 13.99
N GLU A 120 8.32 -17.03 13.57
CA GLU A 120 8.17 -18.45 13.91
C GLU A 120 9.02 -19.39 13.05
N LEU A 121 9.51 -18.91 11.91
CA LEU A 121 10.41 -19.66 11.04
C LEU A 121 11.87 -19.51 11.50
N THR A 122 12.68 -20.50 11.18
CA THR A 122 14.15 -20.46 11.36
C THR A 122 14.79 -19.40 10.48
N ALA A 123 16.01 -18.97 10.81
CA ALA A 123 16.76 -18.02 10.00
C ALA A 123 16.95 -18.52 8.56
N VAL A 124 17.25 -19.82 8.40
CA VAL A 124 17.45 -20.43 7.08
C VAL A 124 16.15 -20.42 6.25
N GLU A 125 15.02 -20.75 6.86
CA GLU A 125 13.71 -20.69 6.19
C GLU A 125 13.34 -19.26 5.79
N ASN A 126 13.66 -18.28 6.64
CA ASN A 126 13.46 -16.87 6.34
C ASN A 126 14.32 -16.38 5.18
N VAL A 127 15.57 -16.83 5.07
CA VAL A 127 16.44 -16.54 3.92
C VAL A 127 15.81 -17.05 2.63
N TYR A 128 15.27 -18.29 2.61
CA TYR A 128 14.56 -18.82 1.44
C TYR A 128 13.27 -18.04 1.13
N LEU A 129 12.48 -17.73 2.16
CA LEU A 129 11.23 -16.98 1.99
C LEU A 129 11.48 -15.60 1.39
N TYR A 130 12.44 -14.86 1.95
CA TYR A 130 12.80 -13.53 1.44
C TYR A 130 13.40 -13.60 0.04
N GLY A 131 14.25 -14.59 -0.24
CA GLY A 131 14.75 -14.84 -1.59
C GLY A 131 13.62 -15.06 -2.60
N ALA A 132 12.59 -15.83 -2.24
CA ALA A 132 11.42 -16.05 -3.08
C ALA A 132 10.59 -14.77 -3.30
N ILE A 133 10.40 -13.95 -2.26
CA ILE A 133 9.75 -12.63 -2.36
C ILE A 133 10.51 -11.72 -3.34
N MET A 134 11.84 -11.80 -3.33
CA MET A 134 12.72 -11.04 -4.24
C MET A 134 12.86 -11.68 -5.64
N GLY A 135 12.09 -12.72 -5.93
CA GLY A 135 12.05 -13.36 -7.25
C GLY A 135 13.25 -14.25 -7.57
N LEU A 136 13.98 -14.74 -6.55
CA LEU A 136 15.04 -15.73 -6.72
C LEU A 136 14.47 -17.15 -6.71
N LYS A 137 15.00 -17.99 -7.60
CA LYS A 137 14.71 -19.43 -7.58
C LYS A 137 15.44 -20.10 -6.42
N ARG A 138 14.87 -21.20 -5.91
CA ARG A 138 15.49 -22.00 -4.85
C ARG A 138 16.94 -22.38 -5.16
N ALA A 139 17.22 -22.84 -6.39
CA ALA A 139 18.57 -23.19 -6.82
C ALA A 139 19.56 -21.99 -6.76
N GLU A 140 19.10 -20.76 -7.00
CA GLU A 140 19.94 -19.57 -6.85
C GLU A 140 20.23 -19.30 -5.37
N MET A 141 19.23 -19.49 -4.50
CA MET A 141 19.38 -19.35 -3.05
C MET A 141 20.32 -20.40 -2.46
N ASP A 142 20.25 -21.65 -2.92
CA ASP A 142 21.13 -22.74 -2.46
C ASP A 142 22.61 -22.36 -2.63
N THR A 143 22.96 -21.67 -3.73
CA THR A 143 24.34 -21.20 -3.99
C THR A 143 24.79 -20.01 -3.15
N LYS A 144 23.85 -19.32 -2.47
CA LYS A 144 24.09 -18.06 -1.76
C LYS A 144 24.00 -18.20 -0.25
N ILE A 145 23.36 -19.26 0.23
CA ILE A 145 23.00 -19.40 1.63
C ILE A 145 24.21 -19.36 2.56
N ASP A 146 25.31 -20.02 2.18
CA ASP A 146 26.52 -20.01 3.00
C ASP A 146 27.15 -18.62 3.08
N TYR A 147 27.22 -17.91 1.95
CA TYR A 147 27.69 -16.51 1.92
C TYR A 147 26.81 -15.59 2.77
N ILE A 148 25.48 -15.76 2.73
CA ILE A 148 24.54 -14.95 3.54
C ILE A 148 24.87 -15.10 5.02
N PHE A 149 25.00 -16.34 5.49
CA PHE A 149 25.25 -16.62 6.89
C PHE A 149 26.66 -16.23 7.33
N GLU A 150 27.66 -16.42 6.47
CA GLU A 150 29.05 -15.96 6.70
C GLU A 150 29.13 -14.43 6.77
N PHE A 151 28.52 -13.70 5.81
CA PHE A 151 28.51 -12.24 5.83
C PHE A 151 27.81 -11.71 7.08
N SER A 152 26.68 -12.34 7.45
CA SER A 152 25.94 -11.98 8.67
C SER A 152 26.65 -12.38 9.96
N GLU A 153 27.66 -13.25 9.92
CA GLU A 153 28.30 -13.96 11.04
C GLU A 153 27.27 -14.67 11.97
N LEU A 154 26.28 -15.33 11.36
CA LEU A 154 25.19 -16.04 12.04
C LEU A 154 25.13 -17.53 11.71
N GLU A 155 26.23 -18.13 11.27
CA GLU A 155 26.32 -19.53 10.83
C GLU A 155 25.83 -20.52 11.89
N LYS A 156 26.10 -20.22 13.17
CA LYS A 156 25.66 -21.03 14.32
C LYS A 156 24.17 -20.90 14.63
N PHE A 157 23.49 -19.90 14.07
CA PHE A 157 22.09 -19.58 14.32
C PHE A 157 21.18 -19.92 13.14
N LYS A 158 21.68 -20.63 12.11
CA LYS A 158 20.93 -21.03 10.90
C LYS A 158 19.57 -21.66 11.22
N ASP A 159 19.54 -22.61 12.17
CA ASP A 159 18.34 -23.36 12.56
C ASP A 159 17.59 -22.74 13.74
N THR A 160 17.95 -21.52 14.16
CA THR A 160 17.29 -20.82 15.26
C THR A 160 16.12 -19.99 14.72
N LYS A 161 14.97 -20.06 15.39
CA LYS A 161 13.79 -19.23 15.07
C LYS A 161 14.11 -17.73 15.19
N LEU A 162 13.63 -16.93 14.24
CA LEU A 162 13.92 -15.49 14.22
C LEU A 162 13.42 -14.73 15.45
N LYS A 163 12.33 -15.15 16.10
CA LYS A 163 11.88 -14.54 17.35
C LYS A 163 12.90 -14.56 18.49
N ASN A 164 13.92 -15.43 18.39
CA ASN A 164 15.00 -15.53 19.38
C ASN A 164 16.22 -14.69 18.99
N PHE A 165 16.18 -13.95 17.86
CA PHE A 165 17.27 -13.09 17.42
C PHE A 165 17.19 -11.76 18.16
N SER A 166 18.35 -11.18 18.49
CA SER A 166 18.39 -9.76 18.85
C SER A 166 18.08 -8.90 17.63
N SER A 167 17.72 -7.64 17.84
CA SER A 167 17.51 -6.67 16.76
C SER A 167 18.74 -6.55 15.84
N GLY A 168 19.95 -6.63 16.40
CA GLY A 168 21.20 -6.62 15.63
C GLY A 168 21.36 -7.87 14.76
N MET A 169 21.11 -9.07 15.29
CA MET A 169 21.16 -10.32 14.52
C MET A 169 20.12 -10.32 13.40
N TYR A 170 18.90 -9.87 13.70
CA TYR A 170 17.82 -9.74 12.73
C TYR A 170 18.22 -8.84 11.56
N ALA A 171 18.73 -7.65 11.88
CA ALA A 171 19.12 -6.68 10.85
C ALA A 171 20.33 -7.15 10.03
N ARG A 172 21.30 -7.82 10.67
CA ARG A 172 22.44 -8.45 9.97
C ARG A 172 21.98 -9.50 8.97
N LEU A 173 21.09 -10.40 9.38
CA LEU A 173 20.53 -11.41 8.47
C LEU A 173 19.75 -10.77 7.33
N ALA A 174 18.89 -9.81 7.63
CA ALA A 174 18.09 -9.10 6.64
C ALA A 174 18.97 -8.41 5.60
N PHE A 175 20.01 -7.68 6.05
CA PHE A 175 20.97 -7.03 5.18
C PHE A 175 21.72 -8.04 4.30
N SER A 176 22.31 -9.09 4.90
CA SER A 176 23.05 -10.13 4.18
C SER A 176 22.20 -10.84 3.12
N THR A 177 20.93 -11.07 3.43
CA THR A 177 19.99 -11.69 2.50
C THR A 177 19.68 -10.75 1.34
N ALA A 178 19.38 -9.49 1.62
CA ALA A 178 19.07 -8.49 0.61
C ALA A 178 20.24 -8.26 -0.37
N ILE A 179 21.48 -8.13 0.13
CA ILE A 179 22.66 -7.92 -0.73
C ILE A 179 22.98 -9.12 -1.62
N SER A 180 22.61 -10.33 -1.18
CA SER A 180 22.89 -11.56 -1.91
C SER A 180 21.98 -11.75 -3.13
N THR A 181 20.94 -10.92 -3.28
CA THR A 181 20.05 -10.94 -4.45
C THR A 181 20.70 -10.40 -5.74
N ASP A 182 21.90 -9.82 -5.65
CA ASP A 182 22.65 -9.17 -6.74
C ASP A 182 21.79 -8.17 -7.53
N PRO A 183 21.26 -7.12 -6.87
CA PRO A 183 20.35 -6.19 -7.49
C PRO A 183 21.05 -5.27 -8.51
N ASP A 184 20.31 -4.88 -9.54
CA ASP A 184 20.77 -3.90 -10.54
C ASP A 184 20.61 -2.46 -10.02
N ILE A 185 19.56 -2.24 -9.24
CA ILE A 185 19.20 -0.97 -8.61
C ILE A 185 19.08 -1.18 -7.11
N LEU A 186 19.83 -0.39 -6.36
CA LEU A 186 19.84 -0.41 -4.91
C LEU A 186 19.12 0.83 -4.37
N LEU A 187 18.03 0.67 -3.64
CA LEU A 187 17.39 1.79 -2.94
C LEU A 187 17.81 1.75 -1.47
N ILE A 188 18.49 2.77 -1.01
CA ILE A 188 19.02 2.85 0.35
C ILE A 188 18.26 3.93 1.11
N ASP A 189 17.65 3.54 2.23
CA ASP A 189 17.22 4.49 3.26
C ASP A 189 18.30 4.63 4.32
N GLU A 190 18.19 5.68 5.12
CA GLU A 190 19.06 6.03 6.24
C GLU A 190 19.21 4.93 7.31
N ALA A 191 18.42 3.87 7.21
CA ALA A 191 18.48 2.65 8.02
C ALA A 191 19.78 1.83 7.87
N LEU A 192 20.80 2.30 7.14
CA LEU A 192 22.11 1.62 7.07
C LEU A 192 22.86 1.58 8.41
N SER A 193 22.41 2.32 9.43
CA SER A 193 22.98 2.25 10.79
C SER A 193 22.54 1.02 11.58
N VAL A 194 22.21 -0.09 10.91
CA VAL A 194 21.86 -1.35 11.57
C VAL A 194 23.08 -2.22 11.87
N GLY A 195 23.08 -2.82 13.06
CA GLY A 195 24.19 -3.65 13.54
C GLY A 195 25.25 -2.87 14.32
N ASP A 196 26.32 -3.56 14.69
CA ASP A 196 27.48 -2.98 15.35
C ASP A 196 28.40 -2.23 14.35
N GLU A 197 29.35 -1.45 14.87
CA GLU A 197 30.29 -0.65 14.08
C GLU A 197 31.08 -1.48 13.06
N ALA A 198 31.46 -2.72 13.43
CA ALA A 198 32.20 -3.61 12.54
C ALA A 198 31.33 -4.06 11.36
N PHE A 199 30.05 -4.38 11.61
CA PHE A 199 29.11 -4.73 10.56
C PHE A 199 28.74 -3.54 9.68
N GLN A 200 28.57 -2.35 10.25
CA GLN A 200 28.34 -1.12 9.47
C GLN A 200 29.50 -0.84 8.51
N LYS A 201 30.74 -1.04 8.96
CA LYS A 201 31.92 -0.94 8.08
C LYS A 201 31.89 -1.95 6.94
N LYS A 202 31.54 -3.22 7.20
CA LYS A 202 31.32 -4.23 6.16
C LYS A 202 30.25 -3.81 5.15
N CYS A 203 29.15 -3.23 5.61
CA CYS A 203 28.08 -2.73 4.75
C CYS A 203 28.57 -1.59 3.85
N ALA A 204 29.31 -0.63 4.40
CA ALA A 204 29.89 0.49 3.64
C ALA A 204 30.87 0.01 2.57
N GLU A 205 31.77 -0.91 2.91
CA GLU A 205 32.71 -1.54 1.96
C GLU A 205 31.96 -2.28 0.84
N TRP A 206 30.85 -2.98 1.17
CA TRP A 206 30.03 -3.64 0.16
C TRP A 206 29.36 -2.64 -0.79
N ILE A 207 28.79 -1.55 -0.27
CA ILE A 207 28.16 -0.49 -1.08
C ILE A 207 29.19 0.13 -2.03
N GLU A 208 30.40 0.41 -1.54
CA GLU A 208 31.49 0.95 -2.37
C GLU A 208 31.88 -0.04 -3.49
N ASN A 209 31.99 -1.33 -3.18
CA ASN A 209 32.26 -2.35 -4.18
C ASN A 209 31.16 -2.45 -5.26
N ILE A 210 29.89 -2.30 -4.86
CA ILE A 210 28.74 -2.33 -5.77
C ILE A 210 28.71 -1.09 -6.66
N LYS A 211 29.00 0.08 -6.09
CA LYS A 211 29.21 1.33 -6.85
C LYS A 211 30.33 1.15 -7.88
N ASN A 212 31.46 0.57 -7.50
CA ASN A 212 32.60 0.32 -8.39
C ASN A 212 32.29 -0.69 -9.50
N LYS A 213 31.31 -1.58 -9.30
CA LYS A 213 30.78 -2.49 -10.33
C LYS A 213 29.79 -1.81 -11.30
N GLY A 214 29.52 -0.52 -11.13
CA GLY A 214 28.61 0.24 -12.00
C GLY A 214 27.14 -0.08 -11.79
N ARG A 215 26.74 -0.54 -10.59
CA ARG A 215 25.33 -0.69 -10.22
C ARG A 215 24.71 0.67 -9.92
N THR A 216 23.41 0.82 -10.18
CA THR A 216 22.69 2.06 -9.86
C THR A 216 22.31 2.06 -8.38
N ILE A 217 22.52 3.18 -7.71
CA ILE A 217 22.18 3.36 -6.29
C ILE A 217 21.33 4.63 -6.16
N VAL A 218 20.16 4.51 -5.54
CA VAL A 218 19.38 5.66 -5.07
C VAL A 218 19.53 5.74 -3.57
N PHE A 219 20.12 6.83 -3.09
CA PHE A 219 20.41 7.05 -1.69
C PHE A 219 19.48 8.11 -1.14
N VAL A 220 18.65 7.77 -0.16
CA VAL A 220 17.72 8.68 0.49
C VAL A 220 18.20 8.90 1.91
N SER A 221 18.57 10.14 2.24
CA SER A 221 19.12 10.45 3.56
C SER A 221 18.98 11.93 3.88
N HIS A 222 18.91 12.26 5.17
CA HIS A 222 19.15 13.61 5.65
C HIS A 222 20.61 13.86 6.09
N ASP A 223 21.46 12.82 6.16
CA ASP A 223 22.90 12.98 6.41
C ASP A 223 23.63 13.46 5.15
N LEU A 224 23.89 14.77 5.13
CA LEU A 224 24.55 15.44 4.01
C LEU A 224 26.00 14.95 3.80
N ASN A 225 26.67 14.42 4.82
CA ASN A 225 28.05 13.93 4.67
C ASN A 225 28.09 12.62 3.86
N SER A 226 27.22 11.65 4.20
CA SER A 226 27.08 10.42 3.42
C SER A 226 26.65 10.71 1.98
N VAL A 227 25.69 11.63 1.79
CA VAL A 227 25.25 12.05 0.46
C VAL A 227 26.41 12.65 -0.34
N LYS A 228 27.19 13.55 0.26
CA LYS A 228 28.37 14.17 -0.34
C LYS A 228 29.43 13.15 -0.78
N ASN A 229 29.67 12.13 0.03
CA ASN A 229 30.69 11.13 -0.27
C ASN A 229 30.23 10.10 -1.31
N LEU A 230 28.95 9.75 -1.33
CA LEU A 230 28.42 8.66 -2.14
C LEU A 230 27.83 9.13 -3.47
N CYS A 231 27.11 10.24 -3.49
CA CYS A 231 26.28 10.67 -4.62
C CYS A 231 27.00 11.65 -5.55
N SER A 232 26.83 11.47 -6.86
CA SER A 232 27.33 12.43 -7.87
C SER A 232 26.31 13.53 -8.20
N ARG A 233 25.02 13.21 -8.09
CA ARG A 233 23.90 14.10 -8.38
C ARG A 233 22.82 13.89 -7.35
N CYS A 234 22.13 14.94 -6.98
CA CYS A 234 21.07 14.89 -5.99
C CYS A 234 19.82 15.64 -6.45
N LEU A 235 18.71 15.31 -5.81
CA LEU A 235 17.45 16.02 -5.89
C LEU A 235 17.05 16.47 -4.49
N LEU A 236 16.66 17.73 -4.38
CA LEU A 236 16.11 18.32 -3.17
C LEU A 236 14.59 18.29 -3.26
N LEU A 237 13.98 17.50 -2.38
CA LEU A 237 12.55 17.41 -2.21
C LEU A 237 12.12 18.32 -1.06
N ASN A 238 11.18 19.23 -1.34
CA ASN A 238 10.61 20.15 -0.36
C ASN A 238 9.08 20.17 -0.50
N ASP A 239 8.36 19.86 0.59
CA ASP A 239 6.89 19.83 0.65
C ASP A 239 6.24 19.06 -0.52
N GLY A 240 6.80 17.89 -0.81
CA GLY A 240 6.35 17.00 -1.89
C GLY A 240 6.76 17.42 -3.30
N LYS A 241 7.44 18.55 -3.48
CA LYS A 241 7.88 19.08 -4.78
C LYS A 241 9.39 18.98 -4.96
N VAL A 242 9.81 18.85 -6.21
CA VAL A 242 11.22 19.00 -6.59
C VAL A 242 11.59 20.48 -6.55
N SER A 243 12.40 20.87 -5.56
CA SER A 243 12.89 22.24 -5.43
C SER A 243 14.07 22.49 -6.36
N CYS A 244 15.06 21.60 -6.37
CA CYS A 244 16.17 21.63 -7.32
C CYS A 244 16.77 20.24 -7.54
N MET A 245 17.50 20.08 -8.65
CA MET A 245 18.24 18.87 -8.98
C MET A 245 19.51 19.25 -9.73
N ALA A 246 20.67 18.95 -9.16
CA ALA A 246 21.99 19.31 -9.68
C ALA A 246 23.07 18.39 -9.08
N ASP A 247 24.34 18.71 -9.30
CA ASP A 247 25.44 18.04 -8.58
C ASP A 247 25.25 18.17 -7.06
N THR A 248 25.80 17.20 -6.33
CA THR A 248 25.57 17.05 -4.89
C THR A 248 25.93 18.30 -4.07
N GLU A 249 27.04 18.97 -4.38
CA GLU A 249 27.47 20.17 -3.63
C GLU A 249 26.48 21.33 -3.82
N THR A 250 26.05 21.58 -5.06
CA THR A 250 25.04 22.60 -5.37
C THR A 250 23.73 22.35 -4.63
N VAL A 251 23.27 21.11 -4.59
CA VAL A 251 22.02 20.72 -3.94
C VAL A 251 22.13 20.81 -2.42
N ILE A 252 23.26 20.41 -1.83
CA ILE A 252 23.55 20.58 -0.40
C ILE A 252 23.57 22.06 -0.01
N ALA A 253 24.17 22.93 -0.83
CA ALA A 253 24.18 24.37 -0.59
C ALA A 253 22.76 24.96 -0.61
N ALA A 254 21.92 24.52 -1.56
CA ALA A 254 20.51 24.91 -1.63
C ALA A 254 19.72 24.43 -0.39
N TYR A 255 19.94 23.18 0.03
CA TYR A 255 19.33 22.64 1.26
C TYR A 255 19.68 23.47 2.49
N ARG A 256 20.97 23.77 2.70
CA ARG A 256 21.44 24.60 3.82
C ARG A 256 20.81 25.99 3.82
N LYS A 257 20.67 26.61 2.64
CA LYS A 257 20.02 27.92 2.51
C LYS A 257 18.56 27.87 2.97
N ILE A 258 17.80 26.84 2.56
CA ILE A 258 16.39 26.67 2.98
C ILE A 258 16.29 26.46 4.48
N MET A 259 17.20 25.67 5.06
CA MET A 259 17.23 25.43 6.52
C MET A 259 17.49 26.72 7.29
N ASN A 260 18.50 27.50 6.90
CA ASN A 260 18.86 28.73 7.58
C ASN A 260 17.77 29.81 7.44
N THR A 261 17.15 29.96 6.27
CA THR A 261 16.03 30.90 6.08
C THR A 261 14.82 30.54 6.95
N SER A 262 14.56 29.25 7.19
CA SER A 262 13.48 28.84 8.09
C SER A 262 13.79 29.01 9.59
N GLU A 263 15.05 29.22 9.97
CA GLU A 263 15.44 29.56 11.34
C GLU A 263 15.35 31.09 11.58
N ASP A 264 15.71 31.92 10.59
CA ASP A 264 15.60 33.39 10.65
C ASP A 264 14.14 33.88 10.74
N GLU A 265 13.17 33.16 10.16
CA GLU A 265 11.73 33.43 10.28
C GLU A 265 11.17 33.10 11.68
N ILE A 266 11.84 32.24 12.45
CA ILE A 266 11.46 31.90 13.83
C ILE A 266 12.05 32.93 14.82
N GLU A 267 13.25 33.46 14.54
CA GLU A 267 13.89 34.48 15.37
C GLU A 267 13.25 35.88 15.25
N THR A 268 12.66 36.20 14.09
CA THR A 268 11.95 37.47 13.88
C THR A 268 10.55 37.54 14.50
N ALA A 269 10.07 36.45 15.10
CA ALA A 269 8.82 36.39 15.86
C ALA A 269 8.99 36.59 17.38
N HIS A 270 10.21 36.80 17.90
CA HIS A 270 10.43 37.17 19.30
C HIS A 270 10.52 38.70 19.46
N VAL A 271 9.48 39.27 20.06
CA VAL A 271 9.44 40.65 20.58
C VAL A 271 10.58 40.84 21.60
N PRO A 272 11.32 41.97 21.59
CA PRO A 272 12.37 42.22 22.57
C PRO A 272 11.74 42.39 23.96
N SER A 273 12.22 41.60 24.91
CA SER A 273 11.96 41.76 26.34
C SER A 273 12.65 43.03 26.85
N ASN A 274 11.85 43.99 27.34
CA ASN A 274 12.30 44.91 28.38
C ASN A 274 11.28 44.88 29.51
N ASP A 275 11.77 44.49 30.68
CA ASP A 275 11.13 44.65 31.98
C ASP A 275 10.89 46.15 32.26
N GLU A 276 9.67 46.50 32.66
CA GLU A 276 9.40 47.17 33.94
C GLU A 276 7.88 47.27 34.18
N THR A 277 7.53 47.16 35.46
CA THR A 277 6.20 46.98 36.07
C THR A 277 5.27 48.19 35.93
N ASP A 278 3.97 47.96 35.74
CA ASP A 278 2.93 48.52 36.61
C ASP A 278 1.52 47.94 36.34
N ILE A 279 0.78 47.70 37.42
CA ILE A 279 -0.57 47.14 37.50
C ILE A 279 -1.59 48.26 37.28
N LEU A 280 -2.62 48.06 36.43
CA LEU A 280 -3.96 48.63 36.63
C LEU A 280 -5.05 47.96 35.78
N HIS A 281 -6.25 47.92 36.38
CA HIS A 281 -7.46 47.17 36.03
C HIS A 281 -8.22 47.65 34.77
N ILE A 282 -8.84 46.66 34.09
CA ILE A 282 -10.19 46.55 33.46
C ILE A 282 -10.69 47.74 32.61
N GLU A 283 -11.02 47.48 31.33
CA GLU A 283 -12.36 47.60 30.69
C GLU A 283 -12.27 47.47 29.15
N GLU A 284 -13.07 46.57 28.55
CA GLU A 284 -13.50 46.70 27.15
C GLU A 284 -14.57 47.79 27.07
N PRO A 285 -14.61 48.64 26.02
CA PRO A 285 -15.54 48.35 24.94
C PRO A 285 -15.17 48.84 23.51
N ALA A 286 -15.84 48.19 22.56
CA ALA A 286 -16.25 48.54 21.19
C ALA A 286 -15.93 49.93 20.58
N GLY A 287 -15.60 49.92 19.27
CA GLY A 287 -15.95 51.03 18.37
C GLY A 287 -15.01 51.34 17.19
N MET A 288 -15.18 50.60 16.09
CA MET A 288 -15.42 51.09 14.71
C MET A 288 -14.58 52.25 14.06
N ILE A 289 -14.26 52.00 12.78
CA ILE A 289 -14.10 52.93 11.61
C ILE A 289 -12.68 53.13 11.07
N GLY A 290 -12.49 52.75 9.79
CA GLY A 290 -11.46 53.33 8.92
C GLY A 290 -11.02 52.48 7.73
N ILE A 291 -11.91 52.24 6.76
CA ILE A 291 -11.51 51.86 5.37
C ILE A 291 -11.48 53.17 4.54
N PRO A 292 -10.52 53.35 3.62
CA PRO A 292 -10.85 53.30 2.18
C PRO A 292 -9.81 52.46 1.38
N GLU A 293 -10.21 51.51 0.51
CA GLU A 293 -10.67 51.68 -0.89
C GLU A 293 -9.48 52.07 -1.82
N GLN A 294 -9.06 51.32 -2.86
CA GLN A 294 -9.73 50.93 -4.11
C GLN A 294 -8.85 49.89 -4.87
N THR A 295 -9.37 48.70 -5.20
CA THR A 295 -9.87 48.21 -6.51
C THR A 295 -8.88 48.17 -7.68
N GLU A 296 -8.61 46.96 -8.17
CA GLU A 296 -8.71 46.65 -9.60
C GLU A 296 -9.17 45.19 -9.79
N THR A 297 -10.32 45.06 -10.45
CA THR A 297 -11.06 43.83 -10.73
C THR A 297 -10.67 43.26 -12.09
N ALA A 298 -10.40 41.95 -12.15
CA ALA A 298 -10.44 41.19 -13.40
C ALA A 298 -11.57 40.14 -13.29
N GLU A 299 -12.44 40.12 -14.29
CA GLU A 299 -13.68 39.35 -14.36
C GLU A 299 -13.47 37.82 -14.38
N PRO A 300 -14.37 37.01 -13.79
CA PRO A 300 -14.31 35.56 -13.87
C PRO A 300 -14.90 35.05 -15.19
N ILE A 301 -14.12 34.20 -15.87
CA ILE A 301 -14.56 33.43 -17.05
C ILE A 301 -15.61 32.41 -16.61
N GLU A 302 -16.79 32.53 -17.19
CA GLU A 302 -17.95 31.66 -17.00
C GLU A 302 -17.70 30.28 -17.64
N VAL A 303 -17.43 29.25 -16.85
CA VAL A 303 -17.48 27.84 -17.30
C VAL A 303 -18.83 27.26 -16.88
N LYS A 304 -19.82 27.40 -17.76
CA LYS A 304 -21.09 26.68 -17.67
C LYS A 304 -20.93 25.23 -18.16
N ASN A 305 -21.57 24.34 -17.40
CA ASN A 305 -21.95 22.95 -17.71
C ASN A 305 -20.92 21.84 -17.44
N CYS A 306 -20.88 21.39 -16.17
CA CYS A 306 -20.95 19.95 -15.85
C CYS A 306 -21.36 19.70 -14.38
N MET A 307 -22.30 20.49 -13.84
CA MET A 307 -22.84 20.35 -12.48
C MET A 307 -24.35 20.18 -12.55
N GLN A 308 -24.78 18.96 -12.83
CA GLN A 308 -26.16 18.57 -12.61
C GLN A 308 -26.21 17.07 -12.28
N HIS A 309 -25.75 16.71 -11.07
CA HIS A 309 -26.16 15.53 -10.28
C HIS A 309 -25.37 15.40 -8.95
N ILE A 310 -25.27 16.47 -8.15
CA ILE A 310 -24.79 16.34 -6.75
C ILE A 310 -25.65 17.21 -5.84
N GLU A 311 -26.93 16.89 -5.77
CA GLU A 311 -27.80 17.28 -4.66
C GLU A 311 -28.68 16.06 -4.37
N ASN A 312 -28.34 15.31 -3.31
CA ASN A 312 -29.20 14.46 -2.48
C ASN A 312 -28.32 13.48 -1.66
N LEU A 313 -27.72 13.97 -0.58
CA LEU A 313 -27.12 13.15 0.47
C LEU A 313 -28.16 12.99 1.59
N GLN A 314 -28.82 11.84 1.65
CA GLN A 314 -29.52 11.40 2.86
C GLN A 314 -28.92 10.06 3.29
N ALA A 315 -28.40 10.02 4.51
CA ALA A 315 -27.91 8.80 5.15
C ALA A 315 -29.10 7.86 5.42
N VAL A 316 -29.02 6.63 4.92
CA VAL A 316 -29.97 5.56 5.26
C VAL A 316 -29.26 4.59 6.21
N LYS A 317 -29.77 4.48 7.44
CA LYS A 317 -29.37 3.45 8.41
C LYS A 317 -29.81 2.09 7.88
N VAL A 318 -28.88 1.13 7.79
CA VAL A 318 -29.18 -0.29 7.61
C VAL A 318 -28.54 -1.04 8.77
N ASN A 319 -29.30 -1.16 9.86
CA ASN A 319 -29.10 -1.98 11.06
C ASN A 319 -27.90 -1.67 11.98
N GLU A 320 -28.07 -1.93 13.28
CA GLU A 320 -27.28 -1.34 14.40
C GLU A 320 -25.91 -2.00 14.67
N THR A 321 -25.38 -2.87 13.81
CA THR A 321 -24.19 -3.69 14.13
C THR A 321 -23.17 -3.86 12.99
N THR A 322 -23.18 -3.04 11.94
CA THR A 322 -22.21 -3.17 10.84
C THR A 322 -21.68 -1.80 10.39
N GLU A 323 -20.43 -1.48 10.73
CA GLU A 323 -19.72 -0.28 10.24
C GLU A 323 -18.95 -0.63 8.95
N ILE A 324 -19.50 -0.26 7.79
CA ILE A 324 -18.79 -0.24 6.51
C ILE A 324 -19.05 1.11 5.84
N SER A 325 -17.99 1.83 5.48
CA SER A 325 -18.06 3.13 4.82
C SER A 325 -18.14 2.95 3.30
N TYR A 326 -19.17 3.50 2.65
CA TYR A 326 -19.34 3.45 1.20
C TYR A 326 -19.22 4.84 0.56
N ASP A 327 -18.40 4.94 -0.50
CA ASP A 327 -18.46 6.03 -1.48
C ASP A 327 -19.50 5.68 -2.57
N ASN A 328 -20.27 6.68 -3.01
CA ASN A 328 -21.51 6.56 -3.78
C ASN A 328 -21.38 5.96 -5.19
N LEU A 329 -21.72 4.67 -5.30
CA LEU A 329 -22.42 3.97 -6.38
C LEU A 329 -22.53 2.51 -5.89
N LEU A 330 -23.68 1.83 -5.98
CA LEU A 330 -23.88 0.37 -5.73
C LEU A 330 -24.56 -0.10 -4.41
N SER A 331 -25.61 0.56 -3.91
CA SER A 331 -26.39 -0.02 -2.80
C SER A 331 -27.36 -1.15 -3.19
N SER A 332 -27.61 -1.41 -4.49
CA SER A 332 -28.49 -2.52 -4.91
C SER A 332 -27.76 -3.85 -5.15
N ASN A 333 -26.45 -3.81 -5.44
CA ASN A 333 -25.73 -4.96 -5.99
C ASN A 333 -24.81 -5.66 -4.98
N VAL A 334 -24.77 -5.19 -3.73
CA VAL A 334 -23.93 -5.76 -2.67
C VAL A 334 -24.81 -6.07 -1.47
N HIS A 335 -24.79 -7.32 -1.03
CA HIS A 335 -25.43 -7.79 0.19
C HIS A 335 -24.38 -8.33 1.16
N ILE A 336 -24.38 -7.86 2.40
CA ILE A 336 -23.46 -8.32 3.45
C ILE A 336 -24.28 -8.78 4.64
N GLY A 337 -24.02 -10.00 5.11
CA GLY A 337 -24.68 -10.60 6.25
C GLY A 337 -24.25 -9.99 7.58
N GLU A 338 -25.09 -10.16 8.60
CA GLU A 338 -24.85 -9.71 9.96
C GLU A 338 -23.55 -10.26 10.55
N TYR A 339 -22.92 -9.49 11.44
CA TYR A 339 -21.68 -9.85 12.15
C TYR A 339 -20.46 -10.11 11.25
N THR A 340 -20.57 -9.81 9.96
CA THR A 340 -19.42 -9.76 9.04
C THR A 340 -18.69 -8.44 9.20
N TYR A 341 -17.37 -8.49 9.31
CA TYR A 341 -16.52 -7.30 9.40
C TYR A 341 -15.40 -7.33 8.36
N GLY A 342 -14.89 -6.14 8.03
CA GLY A 342 -13.84 -5.94 7.04
C GLY A 342 -14.16 -4.79 6.09
N ASN A 343 -13.18 -4.42 5.25
CA ASN A 343 -13.35 -3.37 4.26
C ASN A 343 -12.82 -3.80 2.87
N PRO A 344 -13.47 -4.78 2.22
CA PRO A 344 -13.06 -5.19 0.88
C PRO A 344 -13.29 -4.09 -0.15
N GLN A 345 -12.37 -3.98 -1.10
CA GLN A 345 -12.53 -3.17 -2.30
C GLN A 345 -13.37 -3.95 -3.31
N ILE A 346 -14.64 -3.59 -3.47
CA ILE A 346 -15.55 -4.24 -4.42
C ILE A 346 -15.58 -3.43 -5.71
N PHE A 347 -15.19 -4.07 -6.81
CA PHE A 347 -15.22 -3.47 -8.15
C PHE A 347 -16.35 -4.09 -8.95
N ILE A 348 -17.35 -3.29 -9.31
CA ILE A 348 -18.51 -3.73 -10.09
C ILE A 348 -18.58 -2.92 -11.38
N TRP A 349 -18.48 -3.59 -12.53
CA TRP A 349 -18.51 -2.95 -13.85
C TRP A 349 -19.86 -3.08 -14.58
N THR A 350 -20.84 -3.76 -13.97
CA THR A 350 -22.17 -4.02 -14.54
C THR A 350 -23.25 -3.99 -13.46
N ASP A 351 -24.47 -3.63 -13.82
CA ASP A 351 -25.65 -3.75 -12.95
C ASP A 351 -26.22 -5.19 -12.89
N ARG A 352 -25.86 -6.03 -13.87
CA ARG A 352 -26.30 -7.42 -14.02
C ARG A 352 -25.93 -8.40 -12.89
N TYR A 353 -24.81 -8.17 -12.20
CA TYR A 353 -24.26 -9.13 -11.23
C TYR A 353 -24.08 -8.50 -9.86
N HIS A 354 -24.13 -9.36 -8.84
CA HIS A 354 -24.21 -9.00 -7.44
C HIS A 354 -23.05 -9.63 -6.66
N VAL A 355 -22.73 -9.03 -5.51
CA VAL A 355 -21.89 -9.62 -4.47
C VAL A 355 -22.77 -9.99 -3.31
N HIS A 356 -22.69 -11.25 -2.90
CA HIS A 356 -23.32 -11.73 -1.67
C HIS A 356 -22.21 -12.17 -0.71
N ILE A 357 -22.16 -11.58 0.47
CA ILE A 357 -21.30 -11.99 1.58
C ILE A 357 -22.21 -12.44 2.71
N GLY A 358 -21.98 -13.65 3.22
CA GLY A 358 -22.76 -14.22 4.31
C GLY A 358 -22.51 -13.55 5.65
N LYS A 359 -22.99 -14.20 6.71
CA LYS A 359 -22.86 -13.76 8.11
C LYS A 359 -21.53 -14.20 8.71
N PHE A 360 -21.11 -13.54 9.78
CA PHE A 360 -19.93 -13.91 10.58
C PHE A 360 -18.63 -14.07 9.78
N CYS A 361 -18.47 -13.33 8.68
CA CYS A 361 -17.24 -13.39 7.90
C CYS A 361 -16.19 -12.41 8.41
N SER A 362 -14.93 -12.81 8.27
CA SER A 362 -13.74 -12.04 8.63
C SER A 362 -12.98 -11.71 7.35
N ILE A 363 -13.11 -10.47 6.86
CA ILE A 363 -12.46 -10.03 5.64
C ILE A 363 -11.34 -9.04 6.01
N ASP A 364 -10.11 -9.43 5.71
CA ASP A 364 -8.92 -8.65 6.04
C ASP A 364 -8.72 -7.46 5.07
N ASP A 365 -7.76 -6.59 5.37
CA ASP A 365 -7.50 -5.40 4.57
C ASP A 365 -7.00 -5.74 3.15
N ASN A 366 -7.24 -4.82 2.22
CA ASN A 366 -6.82 -4.92 0.81
C ASN A 366 -7.37 -6.12 0.04
N VAL A 367 -8.40 -6.79 0.55
CA VAL A 367 -9.14 -7.80 -0.23
C VAL A 367 -9.87 -7.12 -1.38
N LYS A 368 -9.77 -7.67 -2.59
CA LYS A 368 -10.45 -7.17 -3.79
C LYS A 368 -11.48 -8.18 -4.27
N ILE A 369 -12.70 -7.74 -4.49
CA ILE A 369 -13.77 -8.55 -5.08
C ILE A 369 -14.10 -7.96 -6.45
N LEU A 370 -13.92 -8.75 -7.50
CA LEU A 370 -14.10 -8.32 -8.88
C LEU A 370 -15.42 -8.88 -9.42
N VAL A 371 -16.32 -8.02 -9.88
CA VAL A 371 -17.61 -8.42 -10.45
C VAL A 371 -17.75 -7.88 -11.87
N ASP A 372 -17.76 -8.81 -12.83
CA ASP A 372 -17.59 -8.52 -14.26
C ASP A 372 -16.22 -7.91 -14.58
N GLY A 373 -16.07 -7.29 -15.76
CA GLY A 373 -14.81 -6.75 -16.27
C GLY A 373 -14.05 -7.73 -17.16
N ASP A 374 -14.55 -8.95 -17.31
CA ASP A 374 -14.00 -9.95 -18.23
C ASP A 374 -14.36 -9.58 -19.68
N HIS A 375 -13.32 -9.39 -20.51
CA HIS A 375 -13.51 -9.23 -21.95
C HIS A 375 -13.84 -10.57 -22.59
N ARG A 376 -14.70 -10.53 -23.61
CA ARG A 376 -14.95 -11.69 -24.47
C ARG A 376 -13.69 -12.16 -25.18
N LEU A 377 -13.25 -13.37 -24.85
CA LEU A 377 -12.08 -14.02 -25.46
C LEU A 377 -12.43 -14.81 -26.73
N ASP A 378 -13.71 -15.00 -27.02
CA ASP A 378 -14.24 -15.69 -28.19
C ASP A 378 -14.31 -14.80 -29.45
N TRP A 379 -13.95 -13.52 -29.32
CA TRP A 379 -13.88 -12.56 -30.41
C TRP A 379 -12.46 -12.45 -30.98
N VAL A 380 -12.35 -12.14 -32.28
CA VAL A 380 -11.05 -11.91 -32.95
C VAL A 380 -10.27 -10.75 -32.29
N SER A 381 -10.98 -9.77 -31.73
CA SER A 381 -10.39 -8.68 -30.95
C SER A 381 -11.23 -8.41 -29.71
N THR A 382 -10.56 -8.23 -28.58
CA THR A 382 -11.15 -7.74 -27.32
C THR A 382 -11.38 -6.23 -27.33
N PHE A 383 -10.93 -5.53 -28.39
CA PHE A 383 -11.01 -4.08 -28.48
C PHE A 383 -12.44 -3.61 -28.83
N PRO A 384 -13.04 -2.72 -28.04
CA PRO A 384 -14.35 -2.14 -28.32
C PRO A 384 -14.27 -1.06 -29.41
N PHE A 385 -14.28 -1.47 -30.69
CA PHE A 385 -14.20 -0.55 -31.83
C PHE A 385 -15.24 0.59 -31.84
N GLY A 386 -16.38 0.41 -31.17
CA GLY A 386 -17.37 1.47 -30.96
C GLY A 386 -16.85 2.69 -30.16
N HIS A 387 -15.67 2.63 -29.54
CA HIS A 387 -15.00 3.79 -28.94
C HIS A 387 -14.33 4.70 -29.97
N ILE A 388 -13.92 4.16 -31.13
CA ILE A 388 -13.18 4.92 -32.15
C ILE A 388 -13.94 5.08 -33.46
N ILE A 389 -14.94 4.23 -33.72
CA ILE A 389 -15.81 4.32 -34.89
C ILE A 389 -17.22 4.66 -34.41
N PRO A 390 -17.63 5.95 -34.43
CA PRO A 390 -18.92 6.41 -33.90
C PRO A 390 -20.14 5.78 -34.59
N SER A 391 -19.98 5.29 -35.84
CA SER A 391 -21.03 4.61 -36.60
C SER A 391 -21.27 3.17 -36.15
N ILE A 392 -20.35 2.56 -35.39
CA ILE A 392 -20.54 1.26 -34.77
C ILE A 392 -21.20 1.51 -33.41
N ARG A 393 -22.35 0.87 -33.17
CA ARG A 393 -23.02 0.92 -31.86
C ARG A 393 -22.00 0.53 -30.79
N LYS A 394 -21.91 1.30 -29.70
CA LYS A 394 -21.12 0.89 -28.51
C LYS A 394 -21.45 -0.56 -28.22
N ASN A 395 -20.44 -1.41 -28.14
CA ASN A 395 -20.61 -2.86 -28.01
C ASN A 395 -21.16 -3.18 -26.61
N ILE A 396 -22.48 -3.06 -26.44
CA ILE A 396 -23.18 -3.24 -25.15
C ILE A 396 -22.87 -4.61 -24.51
N ASP A 397 -22.49 -5.60 -25.32
CA ASP A 397 -22.23 -6.97 -24.89
C ASP A 397 -20.72 -7.35 -24.85
N HIS A 398 -19.80 -6.37 -24.89
CA HIS A 398 -18.36 -6.66 -24.93
C HIS A 398 -17.79 -7.31 -23.65
N HIS A 399 -18.55 -7.26 -22.55
CA HIS A 399 -18.23 -7.92 -21.30
C HIS A 399 -19.10 -9.17 -21.14
N LYS A 400 -18.43 -10.30 -20.92
CA LYS A 400 -19.07 -11.58 -20.58
C LYS A 400 -18.63 -11.95 -19.18
N GLY A 401 -19.16 -11.24 -18.18
CA GLY A 401 -18.89 -11.56 -16.78
C GLY A 401 -19.34 -12.98 -16.45
N LYS A 402 -18.69 -13.57 -15.44
CA LYS A 402 -18.84 -14.97 -15.05
C LYS A 402 -19.97 -15.21 -14.03
N GLY A 403 -20.72 -14.17 -13.68
CA GLY A 403 -21.81 -14.25 -12.71
C GLY A 403 -21.52 -13.50 -11.42
N ASP A 404 -22.43 -13.68 -10.47
CA ASP A 404 -22.35 -13.15 -9.12
C ASP A 404 -21.13 -13.71 -8.38
N VAL A 405 -20.61 -12.95 -7.42
CA VAL A 405 -19.65 -13.45 -6.45
C VAL A 405 -20.41 -13.79 -5.17
N ILE A 406 -20.28 -15.03 -4.71
CA ILE A 406 -20.97 -15.50 -3.50
C ILE A 406 -19.92 -15.93 -2.48
N ILE A 407 -19.90 -15.29 -1.34
CA ILE A 407 -19.10 -15.66 -0.17
C ILE A 407 -20.09 -16.15 0.89
N GLY A 408 -19.89 -17.39 1.35
CA GLY A 408 -20.72 -18.03 2.38
C GLY A 408 -20.61 -17.37 3.75
N ASN A 409 -21.00 -18.10 4.78
CA ASN A 409 -20.97 -17.69 6.19
C ASN A 409 -19.70 -18.23 6.87
N ASP A 410 -19.24 -17.60 7.96
CA ASP A 410 -18.01 -18.01 8.68
C ASP A 410 -16.77 -18.10 7.77
N VAL A 411 -16.70 -17.26 6.73
CA VAL A 411 -15.57 -17.25 5.80
C VAL A 411 -14.50 -16.30 6.30
N PHE A 412 -13.25 -16.77 6.30
CA PHE A 412 -12.07 -15.91 6.48
C PHE A 412 -11.39 -15.65 5.13
N ILE A 413 -11.14 -14.38 4.81
CA ILE A 413 -10.34 -13.99 3.64
C ILE A 413 -9.15 -13.16 4.10
N GLY A 414 -7.95 -13.70 3.93
CA GLY A 414 -6.71 -13.08 4.39
C GLY A 414 -6.26 -11.90 3.52
N TYR A 415 -5.43 -11.05 4.14
CA TYR A 415 -4.93 -9.80 3.58
C TYR A 415 -4.54 -9.86 2.10
N GLY A 416 -4.95 -8.86 1.32
CA GLY A 416 -4.49 -8.67 -0.06
C GLY A 416 -4.98 -9.72 -1.06
N SER A 417 -5.94 -10.56 -0.70
CA SER A 417 -6.50 -11.58 -1.60
C SER A 417 -7.43 -10.98 -2.66
N ILE A 418 -7.55 -11.66 -3.80
CA ILE A 418 -8.41 -11.25 -4.92
C ILE A 418 -9.42 -12.37 -5.19
N VAL A 419 -10.71 -12.03 -5.24
CA VAL A 419 -11.80 -12.93 -5.63
C VAL A 419 -12.33 -12.52 -7.00
N HIS A 420 -12.24 -13.42 -7.98
CA HIS A 420 -12.73 -13.16 -9.34
C HIS A 420 -14.24 -13.27 -9.47
N SER A 421 -14.77 -12.67 -10.54
CA SER A 421 -16.18 -12.74 -10.90
C SER A 421 -16.64 -14.19 -11.07
N GLY A 422 -17.87 -14.48 -10.64
CA GLY A 422 -18.50 -15.80 -10.77
C GLY A 422 -18.08 -16.84 -9.72
N VAL A 423 -17.14 -16.50 -8.83
CA VAL A 423 -16.64 -17.43 -7.81
C VAL A 423 -17.64 -17.56 -6.66
N LYS A 424 -17.81 -18.80 -6.20
CA LYS A 424 -18.51 -19.15 -4.97
C LYS A 424 -17.53 -19.68 -3.93
N ILE A 425 -17.49 -19.06 -2.76
CA ILE A 425 -16.71 -19.48 -1.60
C ILE A 425 -17.67 -20.08 -0.58
N GLY A 426 -17.49 -21.36 -0.28
CA GLY A 426 -18.35 -22.12 0.63
C GLY A 426 -18.30 -21.65 2.08
N ASP A 427 -19.30 -22.06 2.85
CA ASP A 427 -19.42 -21.74 4.28
C ASP A 427 -18.21 -22.31 5.06
N GLY A 428 -17.67 -21.53 5.99
CA GLY A 428 -16.53 -21.92 6.82
C GLY A 428 -15.18 -21.94 6.09
N ALA A 429 -15.11 -21.55 4.82
CA ALA A 429 -13.88 -21.59 4.04
C ALA A 429 -12.83 -20.56 4.51
N VAL A 430 -11.56 -20.82 4.21
CA VAL A 430 -10.42 -19.98 4.56
C VAL A 430 -9.58 -19.72 3.32
N VAL A 431 -9.49 -18.45 2.93
CA VAL A 431 -8.60 -17.99 1.86
C VAL A 431 -7.35 -17.40 2.49
N GLY A 432 -6.19 -18.00 2.21
CA GLY A 432 -4.90 -17.49 2.70
C GLY A 432 -4.54 -16.13 2.11
N ALA A 433 -3.73 -15.33 2.83
CA ALA A 433 -3.32 -14.01 2.37
C ALA A 433 -2.63 -14.02 1.00
N GLY A 434 -2.88 -12.97 0.20
CA GLY A 434 -2.32 -12.78 -1.15
C GLY A 434 -2.84 -13.77 -2.20
N SER A 435 -3.91 -14.51 -1.91
CA SER A 435 -4.42 -15.54 -2.82
C SER A 435 -5.27 -14.93 -3.94
N VAL A 436 -5.26 -15.56 -5.12
CA VAL A 436 -6.12 -15.17 -6.25
C VAL A 436 -7.12 -16.29 -6.52
N VAL A 437 -8.35 -16.13 -6.01
CA VAL A 437 -9.43 -17.10 -6.11
C VAL A 437 -10.10 -16.97 -7.47
N THR A 438 -9.92 -17.98 -8.31
CA THR A 438 -10.38 -18.02 -9.71
C THR A 438 -11.39 -19.12 -9.99
N GLU A 439 -11.58 -20.03 -9.02
CA GLU A 439 -12.44 -21.21 -9.06
C GLU A 439 -13.23 -21.25 -7.73
N ASP A 440 -14.34 -21.98 -7.71
CA ASP A 440 -15.15 -22.16 -6.50
C ASP A 440 -14.34 -22.85 -5.39
N VAL A 441 -14.65 -22.50 -4.14
CA VAL A 441 -14.02 -23.04 -2.93
C VAL A 441 -15.08 -23.78 -2.13
N ASP A 442 -14.78 -25.01 -1.74
CA ASP A 442 -15.73 -25.87 -1.01
C ASP A 442 -15.93 -25.43 0.45
N ASN A 443 -17.02 -25.90 1.07
CA ASN A 443 -17.29 -25.60 2.48
C ASN A 443 -16.15 -26.09 3.37
N TYR A 444 -15.71 -25.23 4.30
CA TYR A 444 -14.60 -25.49 5.22
C TYR A 444 -13.26 -25.82 4.54
N GLU A 445 -13.12 -25.55 3.25
CA GLU A 445 -11.87 -25.70 2.52
C GLU A 445 -10.89 -24.56 2.87
N VAL A 446 -9.61 -24.88 2.95
CA VAL A 446 -8.52 -23.92 3.05
C VAL A 446 -7.80 -23.87 1.71
N VAL A 447 -7.76 -22.69 1.08
CA VAL A 447 -7.07 -22.45 -0.19
C VAL A 447 -5.98 -21.38 -0.06
N THR A 448 -4.92 -21.50 -0.85
CA THR A 448 -3.86 -20.48 -0.92
C THR A 448 -3.19 -20.42 -2.29
N GLY A 449 -2.57 -19.29 -2.61
CA GLY A 449 -1.71 -19.12 -3.79
C GLY A 449 -2.35 -18.34 -4.94
N ASN A 450 -1.62 -18.24 -6.05
CA ASN A 450 -2.05 -17.56 -7.27
C ASN A 450 -1.76 -18.45 -8.50
N PRO A 451 -2.78 -19.11 -9.10
CA PRO A 451 -4.16 -19.17 -8.62
C PRO A 451 -4.28 -19.92 -7.30
N ALA A 452 -5.32 -19.60 -6.50
CA ALA A 452 -5.58 -20.27 -5.24
C ALA A 452 -5.86 -21.76 -5.49
N LYS A 453 -5.25 -22.63 -4.68
CA LYS A 453 -5.42 -24.08 -4.75
C LYS A 453 -5.69 -24.67 -3.38
N HIS A 454 -6.36 -25.81 -3.38
CA HIS A 454 -6.62 -26.63 -2.21
C HIS A 454 -5.35 -26.86 -1.39
N VAL A 455 -5.43 -26.60 -0.08
CA VAL A 455 -4.40 -26.96 0.89
C VAL A 455 -4.87 -28.13 1.74
N LYS A 456 -6.04 -27.98 2.35
CA LYS A 456 -6.68 -28.97 3.23
C LYS A 456 -8.11 -28.51 3.54
N TYR A 457 -8.89 -29.39 4.16
CA TYR A 457 -10.11 -28.99 4.86
C TYR A 457 -9.81 -28.63 6.33
N ARG A 458 -10.60 -27.73 6.93
CA ARG A 458 -10.49 -27.38 8.36
C ARG A 458 -10.83 -28.56 9.28
N PHE A 459 -11.78 -29.40 8.86
CA PHE A 459 -12.28 -30.55 9.62
C PHE A 459 -12.40 -31.80 8.73
N SER A 460 -12.71 -32.96 9.32
CA SER A 460 -13.06 -34.16 8.56
C SER A 460 -14.37 -33.99 7.81
N GLU A 461 -14.54 -34.72 6.71
CA GLU A 461 -15.76 -34.71 5.88
C GLU A 461 -17.03 -34.95 6.73
N GLU A 462 -17.00 -35.95 7.62
CA GLU A 462 -18.12 -36.24 8.54
C GLU A 462 -18.44 -35.05 9.46
N SER A 463 -17.43 -34.33 9.95
CA SER A 463 -17.62 -33.16 10.79
C SER A 463 -18.17 -31.98 10.00
N ILE A 464 -17.69 -31.79 8.77
CA ILE A 464 -18.20 -30.76 7.85
C ILE A 464 -19.68 -31.00 7.56
N GLU A 465 -20.07 -32.23 7.20
CA GLU A 465 -21.49 -32.56 6.97
C GLU A 465 -22.37 -32.23 8.19
N LYS A 466 -21.88 -32.53 9.40
CA LYS A 466 -22.60 -32.24 10.64
C LYS A 466 -22.68 -30.73 10.90
N LEU A 467 -21.61 -29.98 10.68
CA LEU A 467 -21.61 -28.52 10.81
C LEU A 467 -22.55 -27.86 9.79
N MET A 468 -22.58 -28.36 8.56
CA MET A 468 -23.50 -27.91 7.51
C MET A 468 -24.97 -28.22 7.82
N ARG A 469 -25.26 -29.18 8.71
CA ARG A 469 -26.62 -29.39 9.27
C ARG A 469 -26.91 -28.48 10.45
N ILE A 470 -25.90 -28.22 11.29
CA ILE A 470 -26.02 -27.38 12.48
C ILE A 470 -26.27 -25.91 12.11
N LYS A 471 -25.61 -25.40 11.06
CA LYS A 471 -25.72 -24.02 10.54
C LYS A 471 -25.78 -22.97 11.64
N TRP A 472 -24.74 -22.94 12.46
CA TRP A 472 -24.73 -22.12 13.67
C TRP A 472 -24.84 -20.62 13.39
N TRP A 473 -24.46 -20.17 12.19
CA TRP A 473 -24.61 -18.78 11.74
C TRP A 473 -26.08 -18.33 11.60
N ASP A 474 -27.03 -19.27 11.62
CA ASP A 474 -28.46 -18.96 11.67
C ASP A 474 -28.99 -18.83 13.11
N TRP A 475 -28.16 -19.02 14.13
CA TRP A 475 -28.55 -18.91 15.54
C TRP A 475 -28.62 -17.44 15.98
N ASP A 476 -29.48 -17.19 16.97
CA ASP A 476 -29.47 -15.91 17.68
C ASP A 476 -28.19 -15.74 18.51
N ILE A 477 -27.87 -14.48 18.81
CA ILE A 477 -26.63 -14.13 19.53
C ILE A 477 -26.63 -14.63 20.98
N GLU A 478 -27.82 -14.79 21.59
CA GLU A 478 -27.97 -15.29 22.96
C GLU A 478 -27.48 -16.75 23.03
N LYS A 479 -27.96 -17.60 22.12
CA LYS A 479 -27.54 -18.99 21.98
C LYS A 479 -26.05 -19.10 21.64
N ILE A 480 -25.50 -18.22 20.81
CA ILE A 480 -24.05 -18.19 20.55
C ILE A 480 -23.29 -17.85 21.85
N SER A 481 -23.70 -16.79 22.55
CA SER A 481 -23.06 -16.33 23.79
C SER A 481 -23.10 -17.37 24.90
N GLU A 482 -24.22 -18.07 25.10
CA GLU A 482 -24.34 -19.16 26.08
C GLU A 482 -23.41 -20.34 25.79
N ASN A 483 -22.90 -20.45 24.55
CA ASN A 483 -22.11 -21.57 24.08
C ASN A 483 -20.72 -21.14 23.59
N ILE A 484 -20.28 -19.92 23.91
CA ILE A 484 -19.04 -19.33 23.39
C ILE A 484 -17.80 -20.19 23.67
N GLU A 485 -17.74 -20.83 24.84
CA GLU A 485 -16.63 -21.73 25.20
C GLU A 485 -16.47 -22.90 24.21
N LEU A 486 -17.55 -23.34 23.55
CA LEU A 486 -17.49 -24.40 22.55
C LEU A 486 -17.06 -23.87 21.17
N PHE A 487 -17.33 -22.60 20.87
CA PHE A 487 -16.84 -21.95 19.65
C PHE A 487 -15.34 -21.66 19.72
N GLU A 488 -14.83 -21.30 20.91
CA GLU A 488 -13.42 -21.02 21.16
C GLU A 488 -12.59 -22.29 21.48
N SER A 489 -13.24 -23.45 21.53
CA SER A 489 -12.59 -24.73 21.82
C SER A 489 -11.89 -25.32 20.59
N GLN A 490 -10.77 -26.02 20.82
CA GLN A 490 -10.14 -26.86 19.79
C GLN A 490 -10.85 -28.20 19.57
N ASP A 491 -11.79 -28.57 20.45
CA ASP A 491 -12.55 -29.82 20.37
C ASP A 491 -13.88 -29.64 19.65
N ILE A 492 -13.80 -29.67 18.31
CA ILE A 492 -14.98 -29.61 17.45
C ILE A 492 -15.96 -30.77 17.69
N ASN A 493 -15.49 -31.92 18.18
CA ASN A 493 -16.37 -33.07 18.42
C ASN A 493 -17.30 -32.81 19.60
N SER A 494 -16.84 -32.10 20.63
CA SER A 494 -17.69 -31.66 21.73
C SER A 494 -18.78 -30.69 21.27
N PHE A 495 -18.42 -29.72 20.40
CA PHE A 495 -19.40 -28.82 19.78
C PHE A 495 -20.45 -29.60 18.98
N ILE A 496 -20.00 -30.44 18.05
CA ILE A 496 -20.88 -31.25 17.21
C ILE A 496 -21.75 -32.18 18.06
N SER A 497 -21.19 -32.88 19.04
CA SER A 497 -21.94 -33.82 19.88
C SER A 497 -23.06 -33.16 20.68
N LYS A 498 -22.85 -31.90 21.11
CA LYS A 498 -23.86 -31.13 21.82
C LYS A 498 -25.05 -30.76 20.92
N PHE A 499 -24.80 -30.37 19.67
CA PHE A 499 -25.82 -29.75 18.81
C PHE A 499 -26.37 -30.64 17.70
N ILE A 500 -25.69 -31.73 17.33
CA ILE A 500 -26.17 -32.64 16.29
C ILE A 500 -27.42 -33.44 16.73
N LYS A 501 -27.74 -33.45 18.04
CA LYS A 501 -28.88 -34.18 18.62
C LYS A 501 -30.19 -33.38 18.70
N GLY A 502 -30.27 -32.19 18.10
CA GLY A 502 -31.40 -31.26 18.28
C GLY A 502 -32.30 -31.00 17.06
N SER A 503 -32.21 -31.78 15.99
CA SER A 503 -33.01 -31.57 14.77
C SER A 503 -33.88 -32.79 14.46
N GLY A 504 -34.88 -33.03 15.30
CA GLY A 504 -35.96 -33.99 15.08
C GLY A 504 -37.29 -33.28 15.01
#